data_AF-A0A1R3XNN7-F1
#
_entry.id   AF-A0A1R3XNN7-F1
#
_cell.length_a   1.000
_cell.length_b   1.000
_cell.length_c   1.000
_cell.angle_alpha   90.00
_cell.angle_beta   90.00
_cell.angle_gamma   90.00
#
_symmetry.space_group_name_H-M   'P 1'
#
loop_
_entity.id
_entity.type
_entity.pdbx_description
1 polymer ?
#
loop_
_entity_poly.entity_id
_entity_poly.type
_entity_poly.pdbx_seq_one_letter_code
_entity_poly.pdbx_strand_id
1 'polypeptide(L)'
;MLSITEFNSLSPREQAAMVLEQGRYLHHIIRGWCKIDLYWFHSYYVEVWFLYDLKTIGLVRALTNKASLDPYLETIKLRVKT
;
A
#
# COMPACT_ATOMS: atom_id res chain seq x y z
N MET A 1 0.71 18.57 -2.31
CA MET A 1 0.85 17.18 -1.81
C MET A 1 -0.54 16.69 -1.46
N LEU A 2 -0.98 15.58 -2.05
CA LEU A 2 -2.38 15.16 -2.01
C LEU A 2 -2.75 14.61 -0.62
N SER A 3 -3.72 15.20 0.06
CA SER A 3 -4.19 14.71 1.37
C SER A 3 -4.90 13.36 1.25
N ILE A 4 -5.06 12.64 2.36
CA ILE A 4 -5.81 11.36 2.38
C ILE A 4 -7.25 11.57 1.90
N THR A 5 -7.90 12.68 2.27
CA THR A 5 -9.28 12.97 1.87
C THR A 5 -9.40 13.17 0.37
N GLU A 6 -8.48 13.93 -0.23
CA GLU A 6 -8.45 14.15 -1.68
C GLU A 6 -8.11 12.86 -2.43
N PHE A 7 -7.13 12.08 -1.93
CA PHE A 7 -6.78 10.79 -2.49
C PHE A 7 -7.95 9.80 -2.48
N ASN A 8 -8.68 9.73 -1.37
CA ASN A 8 -9.84 8.86 -1.22
C ASN A 8 -11.03 9.27 -2.11
N SER A 9 -11.04 10.49 -2.65
CA SER A 9 -12.07 10.94 -3.62
C SER A 9 -11.80 10.49 -5.06
N LEU A 10 -10.57 10.03 -5.35
CA LEU A 10 -10.19 9.51 -6.66
C LEU A 10 -10.76 8.11 -6.90
N SER A 11 -10.88 7.73 -8.18
CA SER A 11 -11.22 6.34 -8.52
C SER A 11 -10.08 5.38 -8.12
N PRO A 12 -10.36 4.10 -7.85
CA PRO A 12 -9.32 3.11 -7.54
C PRO A 12 -8.23 3.01 -8.61
N ARG A 13 -8.59 3.25 -9.88
CA ARG A 13 -7.65 3.27 -11.00
C ARG A 13 -6.67 4.45 -10.90
N GLU A 14 -7.17 5.64 -10.60
CA GLU A 14 -6.35 6.83 -10.42
C GLU A 14 -5.47 6.71 -9.16
N GLN A 15 -6.04 6.24 -8.06
CA GLN A 15 -5.30 5.96 -6.83
C GLN A 15 -4.13 5.01 -7.09
N ALA A 16 -4.39 3.89 -7.77
CA ALA A 16 -3.36 2.92 -8.13
C ALA A 16 -2.28 3.54 -9.03
N ALA A 17 -2.69 4.25 -10.09
CA ALA A 17 -1.75 4.88 -11.01
C ALA A 17 -0.80 5.85 -10.28
N MET A 18 -1.34 6.72 -9.43
CA MET A 18 -0.55 7.68 -8.66
C MET A 18 0.42 7.00 -7.70
N VAL A 19 -0.04 5.97 -6.97
CA VAL A 19 0.81 5.25 -6.00
C VAL A 19 1.90 4.46 -6.70
N LEU A 20 1.60 3.83 -7.83
CA LEU A 20 2.58 3.06 -8.61
C LEU A 20 3.63 3.97 -9.27
N GLU A 21 3.25 5.18 -9.68
CA GLU A 21 4.14 6.14 -10.32
C GLU A 21 5.02 6.90 -9.31
N GLN A 22 4.43 7.37 -8.20
CA GLN A 22 5.07 8.33 -7.29
C GLN A 22 5.36 7.75 -5.91
N GLY A 23 4.73 6.62 -5.56
CA GLY A 23 4.91 5.97 -4.27
C GLY A 23 6.24 5.23 -4.19
N ARG A 24 6.86 5.26 -3.02
CA ARG A 24 8.02 4.43 -2.72
C ARG A 24 7.57 3.09 -2.18
N TYR A 25 7.82 2.02 -2.94
CA TYR A 25 7.58 0.66 -2.47
C TYR A 25 8.38 0.37 -1.19
N LEU A 26 7.73 -0.27 -0.21
CA LEU A 26 8.35 -0.63 1.06
C LEU A 26 8.40 -2.14 1.26
N HIS A 27 7.25 -2.80 1.13
CA HIS A 27 7.11 -4.21 1.44
C HIS A 27 5.86 -4.80 0.82
N HIS A 28 5.71 -6.13 0.89
CA HIS A 28 4.47 -6.78 0.57
C HIS A 28 4.16 -7.88 1.57
N ILE A 29 2.88 -8.21 1.70
CA ILE A 29 2.42 -9.40 2.40
C ILE A 29 1.49 -10.19 1.48
N ILE A 30 1.38 -11.49 1.74
CA ILE A 30 0.39 -12.35 1.11
C ILE A 30 -0.71 -12.65 2.13
N ARG A 31 -1.97 -12.45 1.71
CA ARG A 31 -3.16 -12.76 2.51
C ARG A 31 -4.14 -13.53 1.63
N GLY A 32 -4.26 -14.84 1.87
CA GLY A 32 -5.02 -15.72 0.99
C GLY A 32 -4.47 -15.69 -0.43
N TRP A 33 -5.31 -15.31 -1.40
CA TRP A 33 -4.94 -15.21 -2.83
C TRP A 33 -4.56 -13.78 -3.27
N CYS A 34 -4.46 -12.85 -2.31
CA CYS A 34 -4.14 -11.46 -2.57
C CYS A 34 -2.69 -11.15 -2.18
N LYS A 35 -1.96 -10.48 -3.06
CA LYS A 35 -0.72 -9.76 -2.71
C LYS A 35 -1.07 -8.33 -2.36
N ILE A 36 -0.57 -7.87 -1.23
CA ILE A 36 -0.82 -6.52 -0.74
C ILE A 36 0.53 -5.82 -0.68
N ASP A 37 0.74 -4.89 -1.59
CA ASP A 37 1.94 -4.07 -1.66
C ASP A 37 1.76 -2.80 -0.82
N LEU A 38 2.73 -2.53 0.05
CA LEU A 38 2.77 -1.35 0.89
C LEU A 38 3.72 -0.31 0.30
N TYR A 39 3.22 0.91 0.16
CA TYR A 39 3.95 2.06 -0.34
C TYR A 39 3.98 3.18 0.71
N TRP A 40 5.09 3.92 0.75
CA TRP A 40 5.12 5.27 1.29
C TRP A 40 4.75 6.25 0.18
N PHE A 41 3.63 6.94 0.32
CA PHE A 41 3.12 7.89 -0.66
C PHE A 41 3.06 9.29 -0.03
N HIS A 42 4.09 10.08 -0.33
CA HIS A 42 4.31 11.44 0.15
C HIS A 42 4.38 11.58 1.70
N SER A 43 3.26 11.48 2.43
CA SER A 43 3.15 11.59 3.90
C SER A 43 2.42 10.45 4.59
N TYR A 44 1.84 9.51 3.85
CA TYR A 44 1.09 8.41 4.42
C TYR A 44 1.40 7.12 3.70
N TYR A 45 1.00 6.02 4.32
CA TYR A 45 1.14 4.69 3.76
C TYR A 45 -0.09 4.33 2.93
N VAL A 46 0.13 3.64 1.83
CA VAL A 46 -0.93 3.14 0.96
C VAL A 46 -0.71 1.67 0.68
N GLU A 47 -1.78 0.89 0.78
CA GLU A 47 -1.82 -0.47 0.32
C GLU A 47 -2.42 -0.56 -1.07
N VAL A 48 -1.81 -1.39 -1.92
CA VAL A 48 -2.33 -1.77 -3.23
C VAL A 48 -2.58 -3.28 -3.21
N TRP A 49 -3.85 -3.68 -3.36
CA TRP A 49 -4.28 -5.06 -3.27
C TRP A 49 -4.42 -5.65 -4.67
N PHE A 50 -3.50 -6.55 -5.00
CA PHE A 50 -3.50 -7.28 -6.26
C PHE A 50 -4.22 -8.62 -6.13
N LEU A 51 -5.24 -8.82 -6.96
CA LEU A 51 -5.98 -10.07 -7.08
C LEU A 51 -5.31 -10.92 -8.17
N TYR A 52 -4.57 -11.95 -7.76
CA TYR A 52 -3.76 -12.74 -8.70
C TYR A 52 -4.59 -13.40 -9.81
N ASP A 53 -5.71 -14.03 -9.44
CA ASP A 53 -6.55 -14.78 -10.38
C ASP A 53 -7.16 -13.86 -11.46
N LEU A 54 -7.45 -12.61 -11.10
CA LEU A 54 -8.04 -11.62 -11.99
C LEU A 54 -6.99 -10.72 -12.66
N LYS A 55 -5.71 -10.86 -12.28
CA LYS A 55 -4.59 -10.04 -12.75
C LYS A 55 -4.87 -8.54 -12.68
N THR A 56 -5.55 -8.10 -11.62
CA THR A 56 -6.02 -6.72 -11.49
C THR A 56 -5.88 -6.20 -10.06
N ILE A 57 -5.93 -4.88 -9.91
CA ILE A 57 -5.98 -4.22 -8.61
C ILE A 57 -7.43 -4.19 -8.15
N GLY A 58 -7.70 -4.83 -7.02
CA GLY A 58 -9.04 -4.89 -6.43
C GLY A 58 -9.34 -3.74 -5.48
N LEU A 59 -8.31 -3.24 -4.79
CA LEU A 59 -8.45 -2.19 -3.78
C LEU A 59 -7.16 -1.38 -3.67
N VAL A 60 -7.31 -0.09 -3.43
CA VAL A 60 -6.25 0.80 -2.97
C VAL A 60 -6.73 1.43 -1.67
N ARG A 61 -5.88 1.44 -0.63
CA ARG A 61 -6.28 1.89 0.70
C ARG A 61 -5.20 2.76 1.32
N ALA A 62 -5.49 4.04 1.54
CA ALA A 62 -4.68 4.91 2.37
C ALA A 62 -4.85 4.53 3.85
N LEU A 63 -3.73 4.33 4.55
CA LEU A 63 -3.72 3.94 5.96
C LEU A 63 -3.84 5.19 6.85
N THR A 64 -4.84 5.19 7.72
CA THR A 64 -5.16 6.33 8.60
C THR A 64 -4.71 6.13 10.04
N ASN A 65 -4.24 4.93 10.39
CA ASN A 65 -3.81 4.60 11.75
C ASN A 65 -2.56 3.70 11.75
N LYS A 66 -1.81 3.77 12.84
CA LYS A 66 -0.56 3.02 13.02
C LYS A 66 -0.78 1.51 13.10
N ALA A 67 -1.87 1.05 13.72
CA ALA A 67 -2.19 -0.36 13.88
C ALA A 67 -2.33 -1.09 12.52
N SER A 68 -2.67 -0.37 11.45
CA SER A 68 -2.73 -0.92 10.10
C SER A 68 -1.36 -1.35 9.56
N LEU A 69 -0.26 -0.90 10.16
CA LEU A 69 1.11 -1.29 9.78
C LEU A 69 1.61 -2.55 10.50
N ASP A 70 0.94 -2.97 11.57
CA ASP A 70 1.37 -4.12 12.39
C ASP A 70 1.63 -5.39 11.55
N PRO A 71 0.80 -5.75 10.54
CA PRO A 71 1.05 -6.91 9.68
C PRO A 71 2.40 -6.89 8.95
N TYR A 72 2.93 -5.69 8.68
CA TYR A 72 4.19 -5.51 7.97
C TYR A 72 5.38 -5.49 8.92
N LEU A 73 5.18 -5.08 10.17
CA LEU A 73 6.24 -5.10 11.18
C LEU A 73 6.67 -6.53 11.53
N GLU A 74 5.76 -7.50 11.43
CA GLU A 74 6.06 -8.92 11.61
C GLU A 74 6.96 -9.50 10.50
N THR A 75 6.88 -8.95 9.29
CA THR A 75 7.55 -9.52 8.10
C THR A 75 8.75 -8.69 7.65
N ILE A 76 8.81 -7.40 7.97
CA ILE A 76 9.96 -6.54 7.71
C ILE A 76 11.10 -6.92 8.67
N LYS A 77 12.12 -7.59 8.13
CA LYS A 77 13.35 -7.89 8.86
C LYS A 77 14.30 -6.70 8.78
N LEU A 78 14.42 -5.94 9.86
CA LEU A 78 15.43 -4.89 9.98
C LEU A 78 16.82 -5.53 10.08
N ARG A 79 17.67 -5.31 9.07
CA ARG A 79 19.11 -5.59 9.18
C ARG A 79 19.78 -4.39 9.84
N VAL A 80 19.89 -4.42 11.16
CA VAL A 80 20.73 -3.45 11.87
C VAL A 80 22.17 -3.92 11.71
N LYS A 81 23.02 -3.11 11.06
CA LYS A 81 24.47 -3.35 11.11
C LYS A 81 24.90 -3.09 12.57
N THR A 82 25.31 -4.16 13.25
CA THR A 82 26.01 -4.05 14.54
C THR A 82 27.44 -3.63 14.28
#